data_AF-A0A0K8U4W2-F1
#
_entry.id   AF-A0A0K8U4W2-F1
#
_cell.length_a   1.000
_cell.length_b   1.000
_cell.length_c   1.000
_cell.angle_alpha   90.00
_cell.angle_beta   90.00
_cell.angle_gamma   90.00
#
_symmetry.space_group_name_H-M   'P 1'
#
loop_
_entity.id
_entity.type
_entity.pdbx_description
1 polymer ?
#
loop_
_entity_poly.entity_id
_entity_poly.type
_entity_poly.pdbx_seq_one_letter_code
_entity_poly.pdbx_strand_id
1 'polypeptide(L)'
;MYHTEHKMNVNCEKYWWRNVFFIQNFYDHNDMCGLWTWSLACDMQFAVLATVLLFLYVKDPKRTKLCLSGLAVASVVYTYFYGFKLNFDGSLESTFVFLTEIYIHPLARILAYISGGIAGWFFVKQKHLPFTVGKKTQQFISFLITLVFFGCVFKPPFQTLSPFISTSILLLERIIFALTCSILIVANAHGCMRWFFRLFETVV
;
A
#
# COMPACT_ATOMS: atom_id res chain seq x y z
N MET A 1 25.04 -2.67 16.55
CA MET A 1 24.65 -3.96 15.98
C MET A 1 24.36 -5.02 17.05
N TYR A 2 25.25 -5.27 18.01
CA TYR A 2 25.04 -6.28 19.08
C TYR A 2 23.74 -6.16 19.89
N HIS A 3 23.28 -4.96 20.23
CA HIS A 3 22.03 -4.78 20.98
C HIS A 3 20.78 -5.19 20.18
N THR A 4 20.80 -4.99 18.86
CA THR A 4 19.67 -5.31 17.98
C THR A 4 19.52 -6.81 17.80
N GLU A 5 20.64 -7.53 17.64
CA GLU A 5 20.68 -8.99 17.51
C GLU A 5 20.23 -9.68 18.80
N HIS A 6 20.69 -9.19 19.96
CA HIS A 6 20.28 -9.76 21.26
C HIS A 6 18.78 -9.58 21.53
N LYS A 7 18.21 -8.40 21.27
CA LYS A 7 16.76 -8.15 21.42
C LYS A 7 15.94 -9.06 20.49
N MET A 8 16.41 -9.24 19.26
CA MET A 8 15.77 -10.14 18.29
C MET A 8 15.78 -11.60 18.78
N ASN A 9 16.92 -12.12 19.24
CA ASN A 9 17.02 -13.51 19.71
C ASN A 9 16.07 -13.79 20.88
N VAL A 10 16.03 -12.91 21.88
CA VAL A 10 15.13 -13.05 23.05
C VAL A 10 13.66 -13.01 22.63
N ASN A 11 13.28 -12.08 21.75
CA ASN A 11 11.91 -12.00 21.24
C ASN A 11 11.54 -13.22 20.40
N CYS A 12 12.48 -13.73 19.60
CA CYS A 12 12.28 -14.90 18.76
C CYS A 12 12.03 -16.16 19.58
N GLU A 13 12.79 -16.42 20.64
CA GLU A 13 12.56 -17.57 21.51
C GLU A 13 11.14 -17.57 22.11
N LYS A 14 10.62 -16.38 22.44
CA LYS A 14 9.30 -16.23 23.06
C LYS A 14 8.14 -16.18 22.05
N TYR A 15 8.34 -15.58 20.90
CA TYR A 15 7.26 -15.17 19.99
C TYR A 15 7.40 -15.70 18.54
N TRP A 16 8.33 -16.62 18.26
CA TRP A 16 8.51 -17.22 16.92
C TRP A 16 7.19 -17.73 16.30
N TRP A 17 6.30 -18.30 17.12
CA TRP A 17 5.03 -18.86 16.67
C TRP A 17 4.12 -17.82 16.02
N ARG A 18 4.22 -16.53 16.42
CA ARG A 18 3.45 -15.44 15.81
C ARG A 18 3.81 -15.23 14.33
N ASN A 19 5.09 -15.43 13.98
CA ASN A 19 5.56 -15.36 12.59
C ASN A 19 5.04 -16.55 11.76
N VAL A 20 4.95 -17.76 12.35
CA VAL A 20 4.43 -18.96 11.67
C VAL A 20 2.96 -18.78 11.27
N PHE A 21 2.17 -18.17 12.13
CA PHE A 21 0.76 -17.85 11.84
C PHE A 21 0.56 -16.51 11.11
N PHE A 22 1.64 -15.77 10.82
CA PHE A 22 1.57 -14.45 10.18
C PHE A 22 0.67 -13.45 10.93
N ILE A 23 0.72 -13.40 12.26
CA ILE A 23 -0.11 -12.51 13.10
C ILE A 23 0.71 -11.50 13.92
N GLN A 24 2.03 -11.50 13.77
CA GLN A 24 2.94 -10.66 14.54
C GLN A 24 2.66 -9.15 14.37
N ASN A 25 2.09 -8.74 13.24
CA ASN A 25 1.72 -7.36 12.93
C ASN A 25 0.50 -6.81 13.70
N PHE A 26 -0.18 -7.65 14.50
CA PHE A 26 -1.22 -7.21 15.43
C PHE A 26 -0.72 -6.96 16.85
N TYR A 27 0.56 -7.25 17.13
CA TYR A 27 1.20 -7.06 18.42
C TYR A 27 2.17 -5.87 18.37
N ASP A 28 2.67 -5.48 19.55
CA ASP A 28 3.67 -4.42 19.68
C ASP A 28 4.90 -4.73 18.83
N HIS A 29 5.38 -3.73 18.09
CA HIS A 29 6.54 -3.86 17.21
C HIS A 29 7.82 -4.19 17.98
N ASN A 30 7.90 -3.84 19.28
CA ASN A 30 9.00 -4.18 20.16
C ASN A 30 9.08 -5.66 20.52
N ASP A 31 7.97 -6.39 20.41
CA ASP A 31 7.87 -7.83 20.69
C ASP A 31 8.12 -8.67 19.43
N MET A 32 8.35 -8.05 18.27
CA MET A 32 8.52 -8.79 17.03
C MET A 32 9.85 -9.55 16.97
N CYS A 33 9.77 -10.78 16.48
CA CYS A 33 10.92 -11.58 16.08
C CYS A 33 11.35 -11.17 14.67
N GLY A 34 12.04 -10.02 14.61
CA GLY A 34 12.44 -9.35 13.37
C GLY A 34 11.38 -8.36 12.89
N LEU A 35 11.70 -7.06 12.92
CA LEU A 35 10.75 -6.02 12.50
C LEU A 35 10.29 -6.26 11.06
N TRP A 36 11.21 -6.50 10.12
CA TRP A 36 10.88 -6.68 8.70
C TRP A 36 9.88 -7.81 8.40
N THR A 37 9.64 -8.75 9.31
CA THR A 37 8.67 -9.84 9.07
C THR A 37 7.24 -9.33 9.00
N TRP A 38 6.96 -8.13 9.51
CA TRP A 38 5.61 -7.55 9.48
C TRP A 38 5.05 -7.42 8.06
N SER A 39 5.90 -7.14 7.07
CA SER A 39 5.47 -7.00 5.67
C SER A 39 5.04 -8.33 5.08
N LEU A 40 5.77 -9.40 5.40
CA LEU A 40 5.44 -10.77 4.99
C LEU A 40 4.11 -11.23 5.59
N ALA A 41 3.82 -10.89 6.85
CA ALA A 41 2.52 -11.18 7.45
C ALA A 41 1.38 -10.47 6.73
N CYS A 42 1.54 -9.17 6.44
CA CYS A 42 0.58 -8.43 5.64
C CYS A 42 0.33 -9.11 4.28
N ASP A 43 1.37 -9.49 3.56
CA ASP A 43 1.23 -10.12 2.23
C ASP A 43 0.43 -11.43 2.28
N MET A 44 0.71 -12.30 3.26
CA MET A 44 -0.04 -13.54 3.45
C MET A 44 -1.51 -13.28 3.82
N GLN A 45 -1.77 -12.35 4.74
CA GLN A 45 -3.11 -11.96 5.14
C GLN A 45 -3.92 -11.41 3.96
N PHE A 46 -3.30 -10.54 3.15
CA PHE A 46 -3.96 -9.96 1.99
C PHE A 46 -4.15 -10.97 0.85
N ALA A 47 -3.24 -11.93 0.67
CA ALA A 47 -3.43 -13.02 -0.27
C ALA A 47 -4.68 -13.85 0.10
N VAL A 48 -4.81 -14.26 1.36
CA VAL A 48 -5.99 -14.98 1.87
C VAL A 48 -7.25 -14.14 1.69
N LEU A 49 -7.22 -12.86 2.10
CA LEU A 49 -8.34 -11.95 1.96
C LEU A 49 -8.77 -11.79 0.48
N ALA A 50 -7.82 -11.62 -0.43
CA ALA A 50 -8.08 -11.48 -1.86
C ALA A 50 -8.73 -12.75 -2.43
N THR A 51 -8.26 -13.95 -2.05
CA THR A 51 -8.86 -15.23 -2.47
C THR A 51 -10.30 -15.35 -1.98
N VAL A 52 -10.56 -15.03 -0.70
CA VAL A 52 -11.91 -15.07 -0.14
C VAL A 52 -12.82 -14.07 -0.83
N LEU A 53 -12.37 -12.83 -1.03
CA LEU A 53 -13.14 -11.79 -1.72
C LEU A 53 -13.43 -12.17 -3.17
N LEU A 54 -12.50 -12.82 -3.86
CA LEU A 54 -12.72 -13.31 -5.23
C LEU A 54 -13.82 -14.38 -5.27
N PHE A 55 -13.80 -15.34 -4.33
CA PHE A 55 -14.84 -16.36 -4.22
C PHE A 55 -16.21 -15.74 -3.91
N LEU A 56 -16.25 -14.78 -2.97
CA LEU A 56 -17.46 -14.03 -2.64
C LEU A 56 -17.96 -13.19 -3.82
N TYR A 57 -17.06 -12.63 -4.64
CA TYR A 57 -17.44 -11.82 -5.79
C TYR A 57 -18.24 -12.62 -6.82
N VAL A 58 -17.84 -13.87 -7.06
CA VAL A 58 -18.53 -14.77 -7.99
C VAL A 58 -19.95 -15.09 -7.50
N LYS A 59 -20.13 -15.23 -6.18
CA LYS A 59 -21.42 -15.58 -5.58
C LYS A 59 -22.34 -14.37 -5.36
N ASP A 60 -21.81 -13.28 -4.81
CA ASP A 60 -22.54 -12.04 -4.54
C ASP A 60 -21.62 -10.81 -4.73
N PRO A 61 -21.60 -10.22 -5.94
CA PRO A 61 -20.75 -9.07 -6.23
C PRO A 61 -21.19 -7.81 -5.48
N LYS A 62 -22.46 -7.71 -5.04
CA LYS A 62 -22.94 -6.53 -4.29
C LYS A 62 -22.36 -6.52 -2.88
N ARG A 63 -22.43 -7.66 -2.17
CA ARG A 63 -21.83 -7.81 -0.84
C ARG A 63 -20.32 -7.64 -0.86
N THR A 64 -19.66 -8.15 -1.89
CA THR A 64 -18.20 -8.02 -2.02
C THR A 64 -17.78 -6.57 -2.19
N LYS A 65 -18.48 -5.80 -3.05
CA LYS A 65 -18.24 -4.35 -3.19
C LYS A 65 -18.50 -3.59 -1.90
N LEU A 66 -19.55 -3.95 -1.16
CA LEU A 66 -19.85 -3.36 0.15
C LEU A 66 -18.72 -3.65 1.15
N CYS A 67 -18.22 -4.89 1.21
CA CYS A 67 -17.09 -5.27 2.05
C CYS A 67 -15.83 -4.47 1.71
N LEU A 68 -15.48 -4.37 0.42
CA LEU A 68 -14.35 -3.55 -0.06
C LEU A 68 -14.49 -2.08 0.33
N SER A 69 -15.69 -1.50 0.18
CA SER A 69 -15.93 -0.12 0.62
C SER A 69 -15.78 0.04 2.13
N GLY A 70 -16.25 -0.93 2.92
CA GLY A 70 -16.08 -0.93 4.38
C GLY A 70 -14.62 -0.99 4.79
N LEU A 71 -13.81 -1.83 4.14
CA LEU A 71 -12.37 -1.93 4.38
C LEU A 71 -11.63 -0.64 4.00
N ALA A 72 -12.02 0.01 2.90
CA ALA A 72 -11.46 1.30 2.50
C ALA A 72 -11.80 2.40 3.52
N VAL A 73 -13.06 2.47 3.97
CA VAL A 73 -13.47 3.42 5.02
C VAL A 73 -12.74 3.14 6.34
N ALA A 74 -12.62 1.87 6.74
CA ALA A 74 -11.89 1.48 7.94
C ALA A 74 -10.41 1.91 7.87
N SER A 75 -9.77 1.80 6.71
CA SER A 75 -8.39 2.28 6.50
C SER A 75 -8.25 3.79 6.69
N VAL A 76 -9.19 4.56 6.12
CA VAL A 76 -9.23 6.02 6.26
C VAL A 76 -9.44 6.42 7.72
N VAL A 77 -10.45 5.83 8.37
CA VAL A 77 -10.76 6.08 9.79
C VAL A 77 -9.57 5.73 10.67
N TYR A 78 -8.94 4.58 10.44
CA TYR A 78 -7.74 4.16 11.17
C TYR A 78 -6.62 5.18 11.03
N THR A 79 -6.36 5.66 9.81
CA THR A 79 -5.30 6.65 9.54
C THR A 79 -5.59 7.98 10.25
N TYR A 80 -6.82 8.48 10.20
CA TYR A 80 -7.20 9.73 10.90
C TYR A 80 -7.16 9.58 12.42
N PHE A 81 -7.73 8.48 12.95
CA PHE A 81 -7.74 8.22 14.39
C PHE A 81 -6.32 8.28 14.97
N TYR A 82 -5.38 7.59 14.32
CA TYR A 82 -4.00 7.57 14.77
C TYR A 82 -3.22 8.86 14.43
N GLY A 83 -3.53 9.51 13.31
CA GLY A 83 -2.96 10.83 12.97
C GLY A 83 -3.29 11.88 14.02
N PHE A 84 -4.51 11.88 14.56
CA PHE A 84 -4.89 12.75 15.68
C PHE A 84 -4.29 12.30 17.00
N LYS A 85 -4.34 11.00 17.31
CA LYS A 85 -3.81 10.45 18.57
C LYS A 85 -2.33 10.77 18.77
N LEU A 86 -1.55 10.77 17.70
CA LEU A 86 -0.11 11.05 17.73
C LEU A 86 0.26 12.52 17.42
N ASN A 87 -0.72 13.41 17.24
CA ASN A 87 -0.49 14.79 16.79
C ASN A 87 0.43 14.85 15.55
N PHE A 88 0.12 14.06 14.52
CA PHE A 88 0.96 13.91 13.34
C PHE A 88 1.10 15.23 12.58
N ASP A 89 2.22 15.92 12.77
CA ASP A 89 2.50 17.25 12.19
C ASP A 89 3.21 17.18 10.83
N GLY A 90 3.60 15.99 10.37
CA GLY A 90 4.35 15.80 9.13
C GLY A 90 5.86 16.04 9.28
N SER A 91 6.35 16.26 10.49
CA SER A 91 7.79 16.28 10.79
C SER A 91 8.44 14.91 10.54
N LEU A 92 9.76 14.91 10.42
CA LEU A 92 10.54 13.69 10.21
C LEU A 92 10.35 12.71 11.40
N GLU A 93 10.35 13.22 12.63
CA GLU A 93 10.14 12.41 13.83
C GLU A 93 8.72 11.80 13.87
N SER A 94 7.67 12.59 13.67
CA SER A 94 6.30 12.08 13.65
C SER A 94 6.06 11.11 12.50
N THR A 95 6.76 11.27 11.38
CA THR A 95 6.76 10.32 10.26
C THR A 95 7.40 8.99 10.65
N PHE A 96 8.54 8.99 11.36
CA PHE A 96 9.17 7.76 11.83
C PHE A 96 8.31 7.02 12.86
N VAL A 97 7.69 7.76 13.80
CA VAL A 97 6.74 7.17 14.76
C VAL A 97 5.53 6.59 14.02
N PHE A 98 4.99 7.30 13.03
CA PHE A 98 3.90 6.78 12.21
C PHE A 98 4.29 5.48 11.49
N LEU A 99 5.48 5.44 10.89
CA LEU A 99 5.98 4.28 10.13
C LEU A 99 6.22 3.05 11.01
N THR A 100 6.49 3.23 12.28
CA THR A 100 6.78 2.14 13.21
C THR A 100 5.53 1.69 13.97
N GLU A 101 4.71 2.63 14.45
CA GLU A 101 3.55 2.32 15.30
C GLU A 101 2.28 2.01 14.51
N ILE A 102 2.07 2.67 13.36
CA ILE A 102 0.79 2.67 12.65
C ILE A 102 0.90 1.92 11.31
N TYR A 103 2.00 2.10 10.59
CA TYR A 103 2.15 1.57 9.24
C TYR A 103 2.26 0.05 9.18
N ILE A 104 2.69 -0.58 10.27
CA ILE A 104 2.77 -2.04 10.41
C ILE A 104 1.40 -2.71 10.33
N HIS A 105 0.35 -2.00 10.77
CA HIS A 105 -0.99 -2.56 10.84
C HIS A 105 -1.61 -2.73 9.44
N PRO A 106 -2.26 -3.87 9.13
CA PRO A 106 -2.85 -4.14 7.81
C PRO A 106 -3.82 -3.06 7.32
N LEU A 107 -4.62 -2.50 8.24
CA LEU A 107 -5.57 -1.44 7.88
C LEU A 107 -4.88 -0.20 7.30
N ALA A 108 -3.64 0.10 7.67
CA ALA A 108 -2.91 1.24 7.10
C ALA A 108 -2.46 1.01 5.65
N ARG A 109 -2.45 -0.25 5.18
CA ARG A 109 -1.91 -0.65 3.86
C ARG A 109 -2.96 -1.17 2.89
N ILE A 110 -4.13 -1.57 3.39
CA ILE A 110 -5.17 -2.25 2.60
C ILE A 110 -5.63 -1.47 1.36
N LEU A 111 -5.59 -0.13 1.37
CA LEU A 111 -5.95 0.70 0.20
C LEU A 111 -5.13 0.37 -1.05
N ALA A 112 -3.84 0.06 -0.90
CA ALA A 112 -2.98 -0.32 -2.02
C ALA A 112 -3.35 -1.69 -2.61
N TYR A 113 -3.79 -2.62 -1.77
CA TYR A 113 -4.26 -3.94 -2.22
C TYR A 113 -5.63 -3.84 -2.89
N ILE A 114 -6.52 -2.99 -2.37
CA ILE A 114 -7.82 -2.71 -3.01
C ILE A 114 -7.61 -2.07 -4.39
N SER A 115 -6.73 -1.07 -4.51
CA SER A 115 -6.47 -0.42 -5.81
C SER A 115 -5.89 -1.40 -6.83
N GLY A 116 -4.92 -2.23 -6.42
CA GLY A 116 -4.33 -3.26 -7.27
C GLY A 116 -5.34 -4.34 -7.67
N GLY A 117 -6.19 -4.79 -6.75
CA GLY A 117 -7.24 -5.77 -7.02
C GLY A 117 -8.28 -5.25 -8.01
N ILE A 118 -8.73 -4.00 -7.87
CA ILE A 118 -9.64 -3.36 -8.82
C ILE A 118 -8.99 -3.22 -10.20
N ALA A 119 -7.73 -2.81 -10.24
CA ALA A 119 -6.97 -2.69 -11.50
C ALA A 119 -6.79 -4.04 -12.20
N GLY A 120 -6.48 -5.10 -11.44
CA GLY A 120 -6.41 -6.47 -11.97
C GLY A 120 -7.75 -6.98 -12.50
N TRP A 121 -8.84 -6.73 -11.77
CA TRP A 121 -10.19 -7.07 -12.25
C TRP A 121 -10.56 -6.32 -13.53
N PHE A 122 -10.24 -5.02 -13.61
CA PHE A 122 -10.46 -4.21 -14.80
C PHE A 122 -9.67 -4.76 -15.99
N PHE A 123 -8.40 -5.11 -15.79
CA PHE A 123 -7.56 -5.71 -16.84
C PHE A 123 -8.15 -7.01 -17.40
N VAL A 124 -8.62 -7.92 -16.53
CA VAL A 124 -9.25 -9.18 -16.96
C VAL A 124 -10.54 -8.91 -17.74
N LYS A 125 -11.37 -7.98 -17.28
CA LYS A 125 -12.62 -7.63 -17.96
C LYS A 125 -12.37 -6.94 -19.30
N GLN A 126 -11.35 -6.10 -19.37
CA GLN A 126 -11.00 -5.33 -20.55
C GLN A 126 -10.37 -6.19 -21.66
N LYS A 127 -9.78 -7.37 -21.38
CA LYS A 127 -9.40 -8.32 -22.45
C LYS A 127 -10.56 -8.68 -23.38
N HIS A 128 -11.80 -8.53 -22.93
CA HIS A 128 -12.99 -8.76 -23.75
C HIS A 128 -13.45 -7.53 -24.56
N LEU A 129 -12.84 -6.35 -24.39
CA LEU A 129 -13.19 -5.10 -25.10
C LEU A 129 -11.94 -4.48 -25.76
N PRO A 130 -11.97 -4.12 -27.06
CA PRO A 130 -10.83 -3.49 -27.70
C PRO A 130 -10.54 -2.12 -27.06
N PHE A 131 -9.32 -1.95 -26.54
CA PHE A 131 -8.85 -0.67 -26.02
C PHE A 131 -8.38 0.21 -27.17
N THR A 132 -9.25 1.11 -27.63
CA THR A 132 -9.02 1.97 -28.80
C THR A 132 -8.63 3.39 -28.40
N VAL A 133 -7.48 3.56 -27.74
CA VAL A 133 -6.90 4.89 -27.48
C VAL A 133 -5.81 5.17 -28.51
N GLY A 134 -5.76 6.40 -29.04
CA GLY A 134 -4.72 6.81 -29.99
C GLY A 134 -3.33 6.74 -29.35
N LYS A 135 -2.32 6.26 -30.11
CA LYS A 135 -0.94 6.06 -29.63
C LYS A 135 -0.33 7.32 -28.98
N LYS A 136 -0.61 8.51 -29.52
CA LYS A 136 -0.12 9.80 -28.97
C LYS A 136 -0.75 10.15 -27.62
N THR A 137 -2.06 9.98 -27.50
CA THR A 137 -2.80 10.20 -26.25
C THR A 137 -2.31 9.24 -25.17
N GLN A 138 -2.05 7.99 -25.53
CA GLN A 138 -1.52 6.98 -24.62
C GLN A 138 -0.11 7.33 -24.10
N GLN A 139 0.77 7.83 -24.97
CA GLN A 139 2.12 8.29 -24.57
C GLN A 139 2.07 9.53 -23.67
N PHE A 140 1.15 10.47 -23.94
CA PHE A 140 0.96 11.64 -23.09
C PHE A 140 0.45 11.27 -21.68
N ILE A 141 -0.57 10.42 -21.61
CA ILE A 141 -1.10 9.89 -20.34
C ILE A 141 0.00 9.17 -19.55
N SER A 142 0.78 8.34 -20.25
CA SER A 142 1.92 7.62 -19.69
C SER A 142 2.96 8.55 -19.05
N PHE A 143 3.33 9.63 -19.73
CA PHE A 143 4.26 10.62 -19.21
C PHE A 143 3.69 11.34 -17.98
N LEU A 144 2.42 11.76 -18.02
CA LEU A 144 1.77 12.40 -16.88
C LEU A 144 1.73 11.49 -15.63
N ILE A 145 1.44 10.19 -15.82
CA ILE A 145 1.43 9.21 -14.73
C ILE A 145 2.82 9.05 -14.11
N THR A 146 3.87 8.98 -14.94
CA THR A 146 5.25 8.93 -14.44
C THR A 146 5.63 10.21 -13.68
N LEU A 147 5.18 11.38 -14.14
CA LEU A 147 5.42 12.66 -13.44
C LEU A 147 4.74 12.67 -12.06
N VAL A 148 3.48 12.23 -11.98
CA VAL A 148 2.77 12.10 -10.70
C VAL A 148 3.49 11.13 -9.76
N PHE A 149 3.96 9.98 -10.28
CA PHE A 149 4.72 9.01 -9.50
C PHE A 149 5.97 9.64 -8.86
N PHE A 150 6.79 10.32 -9.66
CA PHE A 150 7.98 11.00 -9.14
C PHE A 150 7.63 12.17 -8.21
N GLY A 151 6.55 12.92 -8.48
CA GLY A 151 6.08 14.00 -7.61
C GLY A 151 5.65 13.53 -6.23
N CYS A 152 5.08 12.33 -6.10
CA CYS A 152 4.79 11.73 -4.79
C CYS A 152 6.06 11.31 -4.04
N VAL A 153 7.11 10.89 -4.75
CA VAL A 153 8.38 10.45 -4.15
C VAL A 153 9.24 11.64 -3.69
N PHE A 154 9.31 12.69 -4.50
CA PHE A 154 10.11 13.88 -4.22
C PHE A 154 9.28 14.92 -3.45
N LYS A 155 9.34 14.86 -2.12
CA LYS A 155 8.68 15.83 -1.26
C LYS A 155 9.49 17.12 -1.10
N PRO A 156 8.84 18.30 -1.09
CA PRO A 156 9.48 19.52 -0.64
C PRO A 156 9.89 19.40 0.84
N PRO A 157 10.86 20.22 1.30
CA PRO A 157 11.34 20.18 2.67
C PRO A 157 10.21 20.36 3.70
N PHE A 158 10.37 19.69 4.84
CA PHE A 158 9.35 19.52 5.87
C PHE A 158 8.88 20.86 6.44
N GLN A 159 7.59 21.11 6.38
CA GLN A 159 6.93 22.21 7.08
C GLN A 159 5.94 21.62 8.07
N THR A 160 6.03 22.03 9.33
CA THR A 160 5.08 21.59 10.37
C THR A 160 3.71 22.18 10.06
N LEU A 161 2.74 21.29 9.91
CA LEU A 161 1.35 21.62 9.56
C LEU A 161 0.43 21.12 10.67
N SER A 162 -0.83 21.56 10.65
CA SER A 162 -1.81 21.07 11.62
C SER A 162 -2.04 19.57 11.43
N PRO A 163 -2.33 18.79 12.50
CA PRO A 163 -2.44 17.34 12.38
C PRO A 163 -3.46 16.86 11.36
N PHE A 164 -4.54 17.62 11.20
CA PHE A 164 -5.55 17.35 10.18
C PHE A 164 -5.00 17.49 8.75
N ILE A 165 -4.27 18.58 8.46
CA ILE A 165 -3.71 18.83 7.13
C ILE A 165 -2.65 17.78 6.80
N SER A 166 -1.70 17.53 7.71
CA SER A 166 -0.63 16.56 7.51
C SER A 166 -1.17 15.15 7.28
N THR A 167 -2.15 14.73 8.09
CA THR A 167 -2.77 13.40 7.95
C THR A 167 -3.55 13.28 6.63
N SER A 168 -4.23 14.36 6.22
CA SER A 168 -4.95 14.39 4.94
C SER A 168 -4.00 14.30 3.74
N ILE A 169 -2.87 15.02 3.78
CA ILE A 169 -1.82 14.94 2.75
C ILE A 169 -1.27 13.52 2.68
N LEU A 170 -0.91 12.93 3.83
CA LEU A 170 -0.38 11.57 3.90
C LEU A 170 -1.35 10.54 3.29
N LEU A 171 -2.64 10.64 3.61
CA LEU A 171 -3.66 9.73 3.09
C LEU A 171 -3.84 9.90 1.57
N LEU A 172 -3.97 11.14 1.09
CA LEU A 172 -4.13 11.45 -0.33
C LEU A 172 -2.93 10.97 -1.14
N GLU A 173 -1.73 11.22 -0.65
CA GLU A 173 -0.50 10.76 -1.29
C GLU A 173 -0.46 9.24 -1.40
N ARG A 174 -0.81 8.51 -0.34
CA ARG A 174 -0.88 7.04 -0.38
C ARG A 174 -1.88 6.53 -1.40
N ILE A 175 -3.06 7.16 -1.49
CA ILE A 175 -4.10 6.80 -2.46
C ILE A 175 -3.62 7.09 -3.89
N ILE A 176 -3.08 8.29 -4.13
CA ILE A 176 -2.56 8.71 -5.44
C ILE A 176 -1.43 7.80 -5.87
N PHE A 177 -0.47 7.53 -4.99
CA PHE A 177 0.65 6.64 -5.28
C PHE A 177 0.18 5.22 -5.61
N ALA A 178 -0.71 4.65 -4.81
CA ALA A 178 -1.25 3.31 -5.04
C ALA A 178 -2.02 3.20 -6.37
N LEU A 179 -2.85 4.19 -6.70
CA LEU A 179 -3.56 4.25 -7.98
C LEU A 179 -2.60 4.40 -9.15
N THR A 180 -1.60 5.28 -9.03
CA THR A 180 -0.57 5.51 -10.05
C THR A 180 0.20 4.23 -10.35
N CYS A 181 0.67 3.52 -9.32
CA CYS A 181 1.32 2.21 -9.47
C CYS A 181 0.40 1.19 -10.14
N SER A 182 -0.87 1.13 -9.73
CA SER A 182 -1.84 0.19 -10.30
C SER A 182 -2.07 0.45 -11.80
N ILE A 183 -2.19 1.73 -12.19
CA ILE A 183 -2.36 2.13 -13.60
C ILE A 183 -1.08 1.85 -14.40
N LEU A 184 0.11 2.12 -13.85
CA LEU A 184 1.39 1.81 -14.50
C LEU A 184 1.53 0.32 -14.83
N ILE A 185 1.17 -0.54 -13.89
CA ILE A 185 1.21 -2.00 -14.07
C ILE A 185 0.23 -2.43 -15.18
N VAL A 186 -1.02 -1.95 -15.15
CA VAL A 186 -2.02 -2.26 -16.18
C VAL A 186 -1.56 -1.73 -17.56
N ALA A 187 -1.05 -0.51 -17.62
CA ALA A 187 -0.53 0.08 -18.86
C ALA A 187 0.66 -0.71 -19.41
N ASN A 188 1.53 -1.25 -18.56
CA ASN A 188 2.62 -2.12 -18.99
C ASN A 188 2.10 -3.45 -19.55
N ALA A 189 1.08 -4.04 -18.91
CA ALA A 189 0.45 -5.27 -19.37
C ALA A 189 -0.19 -5.13 -20.77
N HIS A 190 -0.67 -3.94 -21.13
CA HIS A 190 -1.14 -3.61 -22.48
C HIS A 190 -0.02 -3.25 -23.47
N GLY A 191 1.25 -3.24 -23.04
CA GLY A 191 2.40 -2.86 -23.85
C GLY A 191 2.58 -1.35 -24.05
N CYS A 192 1.81 -0.53 -23.34
CA CYS A 192 1.80 0.92 -23.46
C CYS A 192 3.04 1.58 -22.82
N MET A 193 3.60 0.94 -21.79
CA MET A 193 4.64 1.50 -20.92
C MET A 193 6.01 0.82 -21.01
N ARG A 194 6.28 0.06 -22.09
CA ARG A 194 7.55 -0.69 -22.24
C ARG A 194 8.80 0.18 -22.10
N TRP A 195 8.76 1.43 -22.55
CA TRP A 195 9.90 2.36 -22.47
C TRP A 195 10.29 2.70 -21.01
N PHE A 196 9.29 2.90 -20.15
CA PHE A 196 9.49 3.25 -18.74
C PHE A 196 10.08 2.07 -17.95
N PHE A 197 9.57 0.85 -18.17
CA PHE A 197 10.10 -0.33 -17.48
C PHE A 197 11.48 -0.75 -17.99
N ARG A 198 11.78 -0.58 -19.28
CA ARG A 198 13.13 -0.82 -19.82
C ARG A 198 14.20 0.08 -19.20
N LEU A 199 13.86 1.32 -18.84
CA LEU A 199 14.81 2.20 -18.12
C LEU A 199 15.28 1.57 -16.81
N PHE A 200 14.38 0.91 -16.06
CA PHE A 200 14.78 0.21 -14.83
C PHE A 200 15.59 -1.05 -15.11
N GLU A 201 15.26 -1.82 -16.15
CA GLU A 201 16.05 -3.00 -16.56
C GLU A 201 17.48 -2.65 -16.99
N THR A 202 17.71 -1.44 -17.52
CA THR A 202 19.06 -1.00 -17.92
C THR A 202 19.91 -0.46 -16.77
N VAL A 203 19.31 -0.19 -15.61
CA VAL A 203 19.98 0.42 -14.44
C VAL A 203 20.36 -0.65 -13.39
N VAL A 204 19.79 -1.86 -13.49
CA VAL A 204 20.13 -3.04 -12.67
C VAL A 204 21.14 -3.90 -13.41
#